data_AF-A0AB39NXM9-F1
#
_entry.id   AF-A0AB39NXM9-F1
#
_cell.length_a   1.000
_cell.length_b   1.000
_cell.length_c   1.000
_cell.angle_alpha   90.00
_cell.angle_beta   90.00
_cell.angle_gamma   90.00
#
_symmetry.space_group_name_H-M   'P 1'
#
loop_
_entity.id
_entity.type
_entity.pdbx_description
1 polymer ?
#
loop_
_entity_poly.entity_id
_entity_poly.type
_entity_poly.pdbx_seq_one_letter_code
_entity_poly.pdbx_strand_id
1 'polypeptide(L)'
;MTDEEDEGPMALNVGQRVRLAADLRLAGSVTSAGESPQETGAFAASVALAAGIEGTVERVDEHHRQQSHEVREYVRLKSLLDDFGHQMPPASREQLEEQVAALEEQWAAYQRQLFRVTVRVRLDNGFVLDDAPEEAFASA
;
A
#
# COMPACT_ATOMS: atom_id res chain seq x y z
N MET A 1 -36.95 -6.42 -9.04
CA MET A 1 -36.09 -6.61 -7.86
C MET A 1 -34.70 -6.69 -8.41
N THR A 2 -34.06 -5.53 -8.48
CA THR A 2 -32.67 -5.37 -8.91
C THR A 2 -31.82 -5.87 -7.78
N ASP A 3 -31.22 -7.05 -7.96
CA ASP A 3 -30.09 -7.45 -7.14
C ASP A 3 -28.92 -6.53 -7.53
N GLU A 4 -28.77 -5.46 -6.75
CA GLU A 4 -27.48 -4.81 -6.52
C GLU A 4 -26.59 -5.86 -5.83
N GLU A 5 -25.96 -6.73 -6.64
CA GLU A 5 -24.81 -7.51 -6.19
C GLU A 5 -23.65 -6.52 -6.01
N ASP A 6 -23.63 -5.94 -4.81
CA ASP A 6 -22.43 -5.69 -3.99
C ASP A 6 -21.11 -5.91 -4.74
N GLU A 7 -20.66 -4.90 -5.51
CA GLU A 7 -19.26 -4.75 -5.91
C GLU A 7 -18.45 -4.46 -4.63
N GLY A 8 -18.27 -5.49 -3.81
CA GLY A 8 -17.15 -5.52 -2.86
C GLY A 8 -15.85 -5.28 -3.64
N PRO A 9 -14.83 -4.64 -3.03
CA PRO A 9 -13.59 -4.33 -3.71
C PRO A 9 -13.07 -5.59 -4.40
N MET A 10 -13.05 -5.59 -5.74
CA MET A 10 -12.65 -6.72 -6.57
C MET A 10 -11.20 -7.10 -6.23
N ALA A 11 -11.04 -8.08 -5.35
CA ALA A 11 -9.73 -8.65 -5.05
C ALA A 11 -9.24 -9.47 -6.26
N LEU A 12 -8.12 -9.05 -6.85
CA LEU A 12 -7.38 -9.71 -7.90
C LEU A 12 -6.85 -11.04 -7.38
N ASN A 13 -6.87 -12.06 -8.25
CA ASN A 13 -6.40 -13.40 -7.90
C ASN A 13 -5.11 -13.76 -8.65
N VAL A 14 -4.28 -14.61 -8.05
CA VAL A 14 -3.09 -15.16 -8.74
C VAL A 14 -3.53 -15.92 -9.99
N GLY A 15 -2.85 -15.68 -11.11
CA GLY A 15 -3.18 -16.23 -12.42
C GLY A 15 -4.25 -15.45 -13.20
N GLN A 16 -4.87 -14.43 -12.60
CA GLN A 16 -5.86 -13.59 -13.26
C GLN A 16 -5.22 -12.74 -14.36
N ARG A 17 -5.92 -12.63 -15.49
CA ARG A 17 -5.58 -11.70 -16.57
C ARG A 17 -6.06 -10.31 -16.22
N VAL A 18 -5.14 -9.36 -16.33
CA VAL A 18 -5.37 -7.96 -16.01
C VAL A 18 -4.78 -7.08 -17.09
N ARG A 19 -5.23 -5.84 -17.14
CA ARG A 19 -4.66 -4.78 -17.98
C ARG A 19 -4.43 -3.53 -17.16
N LEU A 20 -3.44 -2.73 -17.55
CA LEU A 20 -3.21 -1.43 -16.95
C LEU A 20 -4.44 -0.53 -17.13
N ALA A 21 -4.97 0.00 -16.03
CA ALA A 21 -6.16 0.85 -16.04
C ALA A 21 -5.85 2.28 -16.53
N ALA A 22 -4.59 2.72 -16.40
CA ALA A 22 -4.13 4.04 -16.80
C ALA A 22 -2.67 3.99 -17.26
N ASP A 23 -2.23 5.05 -17.94
CA ASP A 23 -0.82 5.24 -18.29
C ASP A 23 0.01 5.38 -17.00
N LEU A 24 1.07 4.58 -16.88
CA LEU A 24 2.00 4.63 -15.75
C LEU A 24 3.34 5.23 -16.19
N ARG A 25 3.91 6.09 -15.34
CA ARG A 25 5.25 6.63 -15.54
C ARG A 25 6.11 6.32 -14.33
N LEU A 26 7.19 5.59 -14.54
CA LEU A 26 8.25 5.38 -13.56
C LEU A 26 9.38 6.36 -13.88
N ALA A 27 9.66 7.27 -12.96
CA ALA A 27 10.81 8.18 -13.04
C ALA A 27 11.79 7.81 -11.93
N GLY A 28 13.06 7.63 -12.25
CA GLY A 28 14.02 7.17 -11.26
C GLY A 28 15.47 7.19 -11.72
N SER A 29 16.34 6.80 -10.79
CA SER A 29 17.73 6.52 -11.10
C SER A 29 17.89 5.10 -11.61
N VAL A 30 18.55 4.94 -12.76
CA VAL A 30 18.87 3.63 -13.33
C VAL A 30 20.29 3.26 -12.93
N THR A 31 20.44 2.07 -12.35
CA THR A 31 21.73 1.45 -12.05
C THR A 31 21.87 0.16 -12.86
N SER A 32 23.07 -0.12 -13.33
CA SER A 32 23.34 -1.35 -14.09
C SER A 32 23.28 -2.55 -13.15
N ALA A 33 22.54 -3.59 -13.54
CA ALA A 33 22.49 -4.83 -12.78
C ALA A 33 23.80 -5.60 -12.97
N GLY A 34 24.79 -5.35 -12.12
CA GLY A 34 26.05 -6.12 -12.08
C GLY A 34 27.34 -5.34 -11.79
N GLU A 35 27.31 -4.01 -11.66
CA GLU A 35 28.51 -3.22 -11.36
C GLU A 35 28.65 -2.89 -9.88
N SER A 36 29.86 -3.04 -9.35
CA SER A 36 30.20 -2.69 -7.97
C SER A 36 29.99 -1.17 -7.73
N PRO A 37 29.58 -0.75 -6.52
CA PRO A 37 29.06 0.61 -6.24
C PRO A 37 30.04 1.76 -6.46
N GLN A 38 31.29 1.49 -6.84
CA GLN A 38 32.34 2.50 -6.89
C GLN A 38 32.36 3.34 -8.19
N GLU A 39 31.82 2.87 -9.32
CA GLU A 39 31.96 3.60 -10.58
C GLU A 39 30.75 3.40 -11.51
N THR A 40 29.63 4.07 -11.22
CA THR A 40 28.63 4.34 -12.27
C THR A 40 27.79 5.55 -11.88
N GLY A 41 27.83 6.57 -12.72
CA GLY A 41 26.97 7.74 -12.55
C GLY A 41 25.51 7.30 -12.57
N ALA A 42 24.77 7.69 -11.54
CA ALA A 42 23.33 7.50 -11.50
C ALA A 42 22.68 8.26 -12.66
N PHE A 43 22.13 7.53 -13.65
CA PHE A 43 21.39 8.15 -14.75
C PHE A 43 19.96 8.41 -14.32
N ALA A 44 19.47 9.64 -14.52
CA ALA A 44 18.05 9.91 -14.45
C ALA A 44 17.38 9.43 -15.74
N ALA A 45 16.44 8.51 -15.64
CA ALA A 45 15.64 8.06 -16.77
C ALA A 45 14.18 7.89 -16.36
N SER A 46 13.31 7.75 -17.35
CA SER A 46 11.91 7.40 -17.10
C SER A 46 11.42 6.35 -18.08
N VAL A 47 10.59 5.44 -17.59
CA VAL A 47 9.84 4.46 -18.38
C VAL A 47 8.37 4.84 -18.33
N ALA A 48 7.70 4.80 -19.48
CA ALA A 48 6.25 4.99 -19.57
C ALA A 48 5.61 3.71 -20.10
N LEU A 49 4.57 3.25 -19.42
CA LEU A 49 3.75 2.09 -19.79
C LEU A 49 2.35 2.60 -20.11
N ALA A 50 1.85 2.26 -21.30
CA ALA A 50 0.52 2.69 -21.72
C ALA A 50 -0.59 1.90 -21.01
N ALA A 51 -1.74 2.54 -20.82
CA ALA A 51 -2.96 1.87 -20.43
C ALA A 51 -3.32 0.74 -21.42
N GLY A 52 -4.01 -0.28 -20.94
CA GLY A 52 -4.44 -1.42 -21.74
C GLY A 52 -3.37 -2.48 -22.01
N ILE A 53 -2.11 -2.27 -21.60
CA ILE A 53 -1.10 -3.34 -21.63
C ILE A 53 -1.57 -4.45 -20.70
N GLU A 54 -1.71 -5.64 -21.26
CA GLU A 54 -2.14 -6.80 -20.52
C GLU A 54 -0.98 -7.51 -19.80
N GLY A 55 -1.34 -8.25 -18.77
CA GLY A 55 -0.43 -9.07 -17.99
C GLY A 55 -1.18 -10.09 -17.15
N THR A 56 -0.40 -10.89 -16.43
CA THR A 56 -0.90 -11.91 -15.53
C THR A 56 -0.43 -11.62 -14.11
N VAL A 57 -1.36 -11.67 -13.15
CA VAL A 57 -1.04 -11.56 -11.73
C VAL A 57 -0.21 -12.77 -11.31
N GLU A 58 1.03 -12.56 -10.91
CA GLU A 58 1.93 -13.60 -10.41
C GLU A 58 1.81 -13.79 -8.89
N ARG A 59 1.58 -12.70 -8.15
CA ARG A 59 1.47 -12.71 -6.69
C ARG A 59 0.50 -11.63 -6.23
N VAL A 60 -0.26 -11.93 -5.21
CA VAL A 60 -1.12 -10.97 -4.49
C VAL A 60 -0.61 -10.98 -3.06
N ASP A 61 -0.07 -9.85 -2.62
CA ASP A 61 0.37 -9.66 -1.25
C ASP A 61 -0.69 -8.83 -0.52
N GLU A 62 -1.55 -9.53 0.22
CA GLU A 62 -2.30 -8.89 1.30
C GLU A 62 -1.28 -8.50 2.37
N HIS A 63 -0.88 -7.23 2.42
CA HIS A 63 0.07 -6.75 3.40
C HIS A 63 -0.55 -6.70 4.80
N HIS A 64 -0.77 -7.87 5.40
CA HIS A 64 -0.84 -8.03 6.85
C HIS A 64 0.59 -7.96 7.42
N ARG A 65 1.28 -6.83 7.26
CA ARG A 65 2.54 -6.64 7.98
C ARG A 65 2.23 -6.57 9.48
N GLN A 66 2.95 -7.39 10.24
CA GLN A 66 2.89 -7.45 11.69
C GLN A 66 2.85 -6.03 12.27
N GLN A 67 1.78 -5.73 13.03
CA GLN A 67 1.62 -4.43 13.69
C GLN A 67 2.89 -4.11 14.50
N SER A 68 3.56 -3.00 14.19
CA SER A 68 4.63 -2.47 15.03
C SER A 68 4.11 -2.21 16.44
N HIS A 69 5.01 -2.22 17.43
CA HIS A 69 4.63 -2.04 18.83
C HIS A 69 3.88 -0.70 19.04
N GLU A 70 4.32 0.33 18.34
CA GLU A 70 3.77 1.69 18.34
C GLU A 70 2.33 1.74 17.82
N VAL A 71 2.03 0.95 16.78
CA VAL A 71 0.68 0.82 16.19
C VAL A 71 -0.26 0.12 17.15
N ARG A 72 0.21 -0.94 17.82
CA ARG A 72 -0.57 -1.65 18.85
C ARG A 72 -0.86 -0.76 20.05
N GLU A 73 0.12 0.01 20.50
CA GLU A 73 -0.05 0.94 21.61
C GLU A 73 -0.98 2.11 21.24
N TYR A 74 -0.91 2.64 20.00
CA TYR A 74 -1.88 3.63 19.51
C TYR A 74 -3.31 3.12 19.62
N VAL A 75 -3.59 1.93 19.08
CA VAL A 75 -4.94 1.33 19.11
C VAL A 75 -5.38 1.10 20.55
N ARG A 76 -4.51 0.57 21.41
CA ARG A 76 -4.81 0.35 22.83
C ARG A 76 -5.17 1.64 23.56
N LEU A 77 -4.37 2.70 23.40
CA LEU A 77 -4.61 3.99 24.06
C LEU A 77 -5.84 4.68 23.49
N LYS A 78 -6.07 4.58 22.18
CA LYS A 78 -7.25 5.15 21.54
C LYS A 78 -8.53 4.46 21.99
N SER A 79 -8.56 3.12 22.07
CA SER A 79 -9.68 2.38 22.64
C SER A 79 -9.90 2.71 24.11
N LEU A 80 -8.83 2.85 24.92
CA LEU A 80 -8.95 3.25 26.31
C LEU A 80 -9.57 4.66 26.46
N LEU A 81 -9.20 5.59 25.58
CA LEU A 81 -9.78 6.93 25.53
C LEU A 81 -11.25 6.91 25.10
N ASP A 82 -11.61 6.08 24.11
CA ASP A 82 -12.97 5.98 23.58
C ASP A 82 -13.92 5.34 24.61
N ASP A 83 -13.48 4.25 25.26
CA ASP A 83 -14.29 3.50 26.23
C ASP A 83 -14.39 4.20 27.59
N PHE A 84 -13.30 4.82 28.07
CA PHE A 84 -13.19 5.33 29.44
C PHE A 84 -12.93 6.84 29.54
N GLY A 85 -12.70 7.55 28.43
CA GLY A 85 -12.35 8.98 28.45
C GLY A 85 -13.42 9.88 29.07
N HIS A 86 -14.69 9.48 29.03
CA HIS A 86 -15.79 10.19 29.69
C HIS A 86 -15.80 10.05 31.22
N GLN A 87 -15.12 9.02 31.75
CA GLN A 87 -15.04 8.73 33.19
C GLN A 87 -13.70 9.18 33.80
N MET A 88 -12.74 9.62 32.97
CA MET A 88 -11.42 10.04 33.41
C MET A 88 -11.40 11.48 33.96
N PRO A 89 -10.59 11.75 34.99
CA PRO A 89 -10.23 13.11 35.36
C PRO A 89 -9.59 13.85 34.18
N PRO A 90 -9.87 15.16 34.00
CA PRO A 90 -9.44 15.91 32.82
C PRO A 90 -7.92 15.90 32.62
N ALA A 91 -7.13 15.98 33.69
CA ALA A 91 -5.67 15.92 33.60
C ALA A 91 -5.15 14.57 33.09
N SER A 92 -5.78 13.46 33.47
CA SER A 92 -5.41 12.12 32.99
C SER A 92 -5.84 11.90 31.54
N ARG A 93 -6.98 12.50 31.14
CA ARG A 93 -7.45 12.48 29.75
C ARG A 93 -6.52 13.25 28.83
N GLU A 94 -6.13 14.47 29.20
CA GLU A 94 -5.19 15.29 28.43
C GLU A 94 -3.84 14.58 28.24
N GLN A 95 -3.33 13.93 29.28
CA GLN A 95 -2.09 13.14 29.19
C GLN A 95 -2.21 11.93 28.26
N LEU A 96 -3.40 11.31 28.18
CA LEU A 96 -3.66 10.20 27.25
C LEU A 96 -3.76 10.70 25.81
N GLU A 97 -4.44 11.83 25.59
CA GLU A 97 -4.59 12.49 24.29
C GLU A 97 -3.22 12.89 23.72
N GLU A 98 -2.31 13.41 24.55
CA GLU A 98 -0.95 13.75 24.14
C GLU A 98 -0.15 12.51 23.71
N GLN A 99 -0.28 11.39 24.42
CA GLN A 99 0.37 10.12 24.06
C GLN A 99 -0.20 9.51 22.77
N VAL A 100 -1.52 9.64 22.54
CA VAL A 100 -2.16 9.25 21.28
C VAL A 100 -1.64 10.12 20.13
N ALA A 101 -1.56 11.44 20.33
CA ALA A 101 -1.06 12.39 19.33
C ALA A 101 0.41 12.10 18.95
N ALA A 102 1.25 11.71 19.91
CA ALA A 102 2.64 11.33 19.65
C ALA A 102 2.78 10.07 18.77
N LEU A 103 1.74 9.23 18.70
CA LEU A 103 1.69 7.99 17.93
C LEU A 103 0.87 8.12 16.63
N GLU A 104 0.21 9.26 16.38
CA GLU A 104 -0.61 9.49 15.19
C GLU A 104 0.21 9.44 13.89
N GLU A 105 1.46 9.89 13.91
CA GLU A 105 2.31 9.87 12.71
C GLU A 105 2.64 8.44 12.27
N GLN A 106 2.96 7.56 13.24
CA GLN A 106 3.26 6.15 13.03
C GLN A 106 1.99 5.39 12.63
N TRP A 107 0.85 5.73 13.23
CA TRP A 107 -0.45 5.22 12.80
C TRP A 107 -0.79 5.64 11.36
N ALA A 108 -0.60 6.90 10.99
CA ALA A 108 -0.83 7.38 9.63
C ALA A 108 0.15 6.76 8.63
N ALA A 109 1.41 6.53 9.00
CA ALA A 109 2.38 5.80 8.19
C ALA A 109 1.96 4.34 8.01
N TYR A 110 1.52 3.68 9.08
CA TYR A 110 0.99 2.31 9.04
C TYR A 110 -0.28 2.22 8.19
N GLN A 111 -1.22 3.15 8.32
CA GLN A 111 -2.43 3.20 7.50
C GLN A 111 -2.12 3.39 6.01
N ARG A 112 -1.20 4.31 5.67
CA ARG A 112 -0.74 4.47 4.28
C ARG A 112 -0.14 3.19 3.70
N GLN A 113 0.39 2.31 4.54
CA GLN A 113 0.98 1.02 4.17
C GLN A 113 -0.02 -0.14 4.23
N LEU A 114 -1.05 -0.09 5.07
CA LEU A 114 -2.01 -1.18 5.27
C LEU A 114 -3.09 -1.27 4.21
N PHE A 115 -3.50 -0.13 3.65
CA PHE A 115 -4.65 -0.09 2.75
C PHE A 115 -4.31 -0.42 1.30
N ARG A 116 -3.18 -1.08 1.03
CA ARG A 116 -2.80 -1.46 -0.33
C ARG A 116 -2.60 -2.95 -0.41
N VAL A 117 -3.62 -3.65 -0.91
CA VAL A 117 -3.39 -4.92 -1.59
C VAL A 117 -2.42 -4.59 -2.72
N THR A 118 -1.21 -5.13 -2.64
CA THR A 118 -0.23 -4.98 -3.70
C THR A 118 -0.16 -6.26 -4.50
N VAL A 119 0.01 -6.09 -5.80
CA VAL A 119 0.09 -7.20 -6.73
C VAL A 119 1.39 -7.12 -7.51
N ARG A 120 1.95 -8.30 -7.75
CA ARG A 120 2.99 -8.50 -8.71
C ARG A 120 2.36 -8.93 -10.02
N VAL A 121 2.52 -8.16 -11.08
CA VAL A 121 1.99 -8.46 -12.41
C VAL A 121 3.13 -8.58 -13.40
N ARG A 122 3.17 -9.69 -14.12
CA ARG A 122 4.03 -9.84 -15.30
C ARG A 122 3.25 -9.39 -16.53
N LEU A 123 3.65 -8.26 -17.09
CA LEU A 123 3.09 -7.72 -18.32
C LEU A 123 3.61 -8.53 -19.52
N ASP A 124 2.80 -8.64 -20.56
CA ASP A 124 3.13 -9.41 -21.77
C ASP A 124 4.27 -8.78 -22.57
N ASN A 125 4.55 -7.50 -22.34
CA ASN A 125 5.70 -6.80 -22.90
C ASN A 125 7.03 -7.12 -22.18
N GLY A 126 7.02 -8.04 -21.22
CA GLY A 126 8.20 -8.53 -20.49
C GLY A 126 8.57 -7.74 -19.25
N PHE A 127 7.89 -6.65 -18.94
CA PHE A 127 8.07 -5.92 -17.68
C PHE A 127 7.37 -6.65 -16.52
N VAL A 128 7.95 -6.56 -15.33
CA VAL A 128 7.31 -6.99 -14.09
C VAL A 128 7.09 -5.76 -13.22
N LEU A 129 5.84 -5.52 -12.84
CA LEU A 129 5.49 -4.54 -11.83
C LEU A 129 5.34 -5.28 -10.51
N ASP A 130 6.23 -4.99 -9.56
CA ASP A 130 6.20 -5.53 -8.19
C ASP A 130 5.69 -4.44 -7.25
N ASP A 131 4.99 -4.84 -6.18
CA ASP A 131 4.38 -3.94 -5.19
C ASP A 131 3.43 -2.87 -5.79
N ALA A 132 2.81 -3.16 -6.94
CA ALA A 132 1.87 -2.22 -7.57
C ALA A 132 0.49 -2.30 -6.88
N PRO A 133 -0.19 -1.18 -6.62
CA PRO A 133 -1.53 -1.21 -6.04
C PRO A 133 -2.49 -1.90 -7.01
N GLU A 134 -3.37 -2.74 -6.48
CA GLU A 134 -4.43 -3.42 -7.24
C GLU A 134 -5.24 -2.46 -8.13
N GLU A 135 -5.54 -1.26 -7.64
CA GLU A 135 -6.27 -0.19 -8.34
C GLU A 135 -5.61 0.25 -9.66
N ALA A 136 -4.32 -0.03 -9.87
CA ALA A 136 -3.63 0.25 -11.13
C ALA A 136 -4.05 -0.69 -12.27
N PHE A 137 -4.79 -1.75 -11.95
CA PHE A 137 -5.19 -2.80 -12.86
C PHE A 137 -6.70 -2.93 -12.96
N ALA A 138 -7.18 -3.27 -14.15
CA ALA A 138 -8.55 -3.70 -14.41
C ALA A 138 -8.54 -5.13 -14.94
N SER A 139 -9.66 -5.84 -14.82
CA SER A 139 -9.83 -7.11 -15.55
C SER A 139 -9.59 -6.89 -17.05
N ALA A 140 -8.84 -7.80 -17.65
CA ALA A 140 -8.58 -7.80 -19.09
C ALA A 140 -9.84 -8.20 -19.88
#